data_AF-A0A1X9NAX6-F1
#
_entry.id   AF-A0A1X9NAX6-F1
#
_cell.length_a   1.000
_cell.length_b   1.000
_cell.length_c   1.000
_cell.angle_alpha   90.00
_cell.angle_beta   90.00
_cell.angle_gamma   90.00
#
_symmetry.space_group_name_H-M   'P 1'
#
loop_
_entity.id
_entity.type
_entity.pdbx_description
1 polymer ?
#
loop_
_entity_poly.entity_id
_entity_poly.type
_entity_poly.pdbx_seq_one_letter_code
_entity_poly.pdbx_strand_id
1 'polypeptide(L)'
;MLKTLLSTALTTSLLFCGLAVAAEEKTELGFKPLKVNWEKMSKLEMKDSFISLFNKNCASCHGEDLRGSGLGPALVGVDLRHGETTEELANSIRKGYPAAGMPAWEGVIKEGKILNLALYVAEQRQGTTILDKNSSMVLTIPTEPVKTEQHSFQYQTVAEGIATMPFAIAPLPEGGFLVTERMHGLRLVAKDGSSVMVQGTPPAYDDAGQFLGQVNGLGWMMGVALHPDYKNNGWVYLQHGDRCSDCNTYARKAKRPVSMNRLVRGRIKDGQWVDQQVIWQADINTYTDTTDLSAGGRVAFDDKGYVYISIGMKGPMDYDGTQDLRYPYGKVMRLHDDGRIPEDNPFVDQPGAIKAIWTYGHRSVQGLEFNASTGQLWSSEMGPRGGDELNLLVKGGNYGWPHFTNGTNYTGFPINGEKKTGIVVKREDVTFPVMDMTPSPALSSFIFYSGSEFPQWNQHILLGTLRATDLWRLELKNNSVVQREKIISDLARFRDIEQGPNGELYVLLENKAGSKILRLIPAN
;
A
#
# COMPACT_ATOMS: atom_id res chain seq x y z
N MET A 1 -68.64 -62.06 -12.50
CA MET A 1 -69.44 -60.91 -12.95
C MET A 1 -68.76 -59.62 -12.47
N LEU A 2 -68.43 -58.76 -13.44
CA LEU A 2 -68.17 -57.31 -13.44
C LEU A 2 -68.11 -56.46 -12.13
N LYS A 3 -67.06 -55.61 -12.10
CA LYS A 3 -66.93 -54.17 -11.72
C LYS A 3 -66.99 -53.74 -10.23
N THR A 4 -65.87 -53.34 -9.62
CA THR A 4 -65.16 -52.01 -9.50
C THR A 4 -65.68 -51.08 -8.38
N LEU A 5 -64.82 -50.70 -7.42
CA LEU A 5 -64.14 -49.38 -7.28
C LEU A 5 -63.67 -49.08 -5.82
N LEU A 6 -62.37 -48.74 -5.73
CA LEU A 6 -61.58 -47.93 -4.78
C LEU A 6 -62.17 -47.50 -3.41
N SER A 7 -61.39 -47.63 -2.33
CA SER A 7 -60.35 -46.65 -1.96
C SER A 7 -59.45 -47.14 -0.80
N THR A 8 -58.27 -46.52 -0.75
CA THR A 8 -57.01 -46.78 -0.04
C THR A 8 -57.05 -46.83 1.49
N ALA A 9 -56.30 -47.77 2.09
CA ALA A 9 -56.04 -47.86 3.52
C ALA A 9 -54.52 -47.74 3.83
N LEU A 10 -54.22 -46.94 4.85
CA LEU A 10 -52.93 -46.78 5.54
C LEU A 10 -52.46 -48.10 6.17
N THR A 11 -51.15 -48.38 6.12
CA THR A 11 -50.46 -49.12 7.18
C THR A 11 -48.99 -48.72 7.29
N THR A 12 -48.53 -48.78 8.54
CA THR A 12 -47.35 -48.20 9.19
C THR A 12 -46.11 -49.12 9.16
N SER A 13 -44.92 -48.53 9.43
CA SER A 13 -43.66 -49.13 9.95
C SER A 13 -42.73 -49.80 8.91
N LEU A 14 -41.38 -49.70 8.90
CA LEU A 14 -40.35 -49.35 9.89
C LEU A 14 -39.05 -48.85 9.19
N LEU A 15 -38.26 -48.02 9.88
CA LEU A 15 -36.94 -47.42 9.55
C LEU A 15 -35.85 -48.47 9.23
N PHE A 16 -35.04 -48.33 8.18
CA PHE A 16 -33.92 -47.42 7.85
C PHE A 16 -32.53 -47.85 8.35
N CYS A 17 -31.69 -48.10 7.34
CA CYS A 17 -30.29 -48.49 7.31
C CYS A 17 -29.33 -47.36 7.71
N GLY A 18 -28.15 -47.75 8.20
CA GLY A 18 -26.90 -47.38 7.54
C GLY A 18 -26.21 -46.11 8.04
N LEU A 19 -25.14 -46.32 8.82
CA LEU A 19 -24.11 -45.35 9.19
C LEU A 19 -23.50 -44.65 7.97
N ALA A 20 -23.52 -43.31 7.98
CA ALA A 20 -22.66 -42.46 7.17
C ALA A 20 -21.77 -41.63 8.10
N VAL A 21 -20.46 -41.71 7.85
CA VAL A 21 -19.41 -40.93 8.49
C VAL A 21 -19.70 -39.45 8.27
N ALA A 22 -19.80 -38.70 9.37
CA ALA A 22 -20.04 -37.26 9.33
C ALA A 22 -18.86 -36.55 8.65
N ALA A 23 -19.13 -35.85 7.56
CA ALA A 23 -18.23 -34.86 7.00
C ALA A 23 -18.19 -33.67 7.97
N GLU A 24 -16.99 -33.26 8.38
CA GLU A 24 -16.76 -32.05 9.16
C GLU A 24 -17.38 -30.84 8.44
N GLU A 25 -18.31 -30.20 9.14
CA GLU A 25 -18.99 -28.99 8.71
C GLU A 25 -17.95 -27.86 8.66
N LYS A 26 -17.51 -27.50 7.45
CA LYS A 26 -16.74 -26.27 7.24
C LYS A 26 -17.62 -25.11 7.68
N THR A 27 -17.33 -24.55 8.84
CA THR A 27 -17.93 -23.28 9.30
C THR A 27 -17.75 -22.25 8.20
N GLU A 28 -18.83 -21.89 7.52
CA GLU A 28 -18.87 -20.69 6.69
C GLU A 28 -18.39 -19.54 7.58
N LEU A 29 -17.23 -18.95 7.25
CA LEU A 29 -16.81 -17.67 7.81
C LEU A 29 -17.90 -16.66 7.42
N GLY A 30 -18.88 -16.49 8.30
CA GLY A 30 -20.15 -15.79 8.08
C GLY A 30 -19.97 -14.28 7.91
N PHE A 31 -19.27 -13.89 6.84
CA PHE A 31 -19.06 -12.53 6.42
C PHE A 31 -20.41 -11.94 5.97
N LYS A 32 -20.97 -11.06 6.81
CA LYS A 32 -22.13 -10.23 6.46
C LYS A 32 -21.60 -8.84 6.06
N PRO A 33 -21.43 -8.55 4.75
CA PRO A 33 -20.96 -7.25 4.33
C PRO A 33 -21.87 -6.15 4.87
N LEU A 34 -21.28 -5.11 5.47
CA LEU A 34 -21.97 -3.85 5.66
C LEU A 34 -22.45 -3.38 4.27
N LYS A 35 -23.75 -3.09 4.14
CA LYS A 35 -24.29 -2.51 2.91
C LYS A 35 -23.73 -1.10 2.74
N VAL A 36 -22.62 -0.96 2.04
CA VAL A 36 -22.11 0.35 1.67
C VAL A 36 -22.98 0.88 0.53
N ASN A 37 -23.61 2.03 0.76
CA ASN A 37 -24.42 2.69 -0.26
C ASN A 37 -23.51 3.53 -1.17
N TRP A 38 -23.01 2.89 -2.23
CA TRP A 38 -22.09 3.50 -3.21
C TRP A 38 -22.70 4.73 -3.91
N GLU A 39 -24.02 4.75 -4.12
CA GLU A 39 -24.74 5.88 -4.72
C GLU A 39 -24.82 7.09 -3.79
N LYS A 40 -24.87 6.87 -2.47
CA LYS A 40 -24.79 7.93 -1.47
C LYS A 40 -23.38 8.48 -1.33
N MET A 41 -22.37 7.61 -1.41
CA MET A 41 -20.96 7.98 -1.34
C MET A 41 -20.52 8.84 -2.53
N SER A 42 -21.00 8.55 -3.75
CA SER A 42 -20.69 9.33 -4.96
C SER A 42 -21.36 10.70 -5.01
N LYS A 43 -22.40 10.94 -4.18
CA LYS A 43 -23.14 12.20 -4.06
C LYS A 43 -22.65 13.12 -2.93
N LEU A 44 -21.59 12.73 -2.20
CA LEU A 44 -20.94 13.60 -1.22
C LEU A 44 -20.21 14.75 -1.92
N GLU A 45 -20.92 15.84 -2.18
CA GLU A 45 -20.27 17.13 -2.40
C GLU A 45 -19.48 17.48 -1.13
N MET A 46 -18.21 17.91 -1.27
CA MET A 46 -17.36 18.37 -0.16
C MET A 46 -17.84 19.73 0.43
N LYS A 47 -19.16 19.91 0.61
CA LYS A 47 -19.80 21.09 1.19
C LYS A 47 -19.44 21.30 2.68
N ASP A 48 -18.96 20.25 3.35
CA ASP A 48 -18.41 20.28 4.72
C ASP A 48 -16.87 20.07 4.75
N SER A 49 -16.14 20.59 3.76
CA SER A 49 -14.69 20.41 3.69
C SER A 49 -13.92 21.13 4.80
N PHE A 50 -12.73 20.61 5.09
CA PHE A 50 -11.71 21.31 5.90
C PHE A 50 -11.38 22.71 5.34
N ILE A 51 -11.55 22.93 4.03
CA ILE A 51 -11.44 24.25 3.37
C ILE A 51 -12.57 25.16 3.86
N SER A 52 -13.83 24.70 3.82
CA SER A 52 -14.96 25.47 4.34
C SER A 52 -14.79 25.79 5.84
N LEU A 53 -14.31 24.81 6.62
CA LEU A 53 -14.01 25.00 8.02
C LEU A 53 -12.90 26.05 8.24
N PHE A 54 -11.85 26.04 7.42
CA PHE A 54 -10.78 27.03 7.48
C PHE A 54 -11.30 28.42 7.09
N ASN A 55 -12.04 28.54 5.99
CA ASN A 55 -12.59 29.81 5.53
C ASN A 55 -13.52 30.44 6.57
N LYS A 56 -14.34 29.62 7.23
CA LYS A 56 -15.29 30.10 8.24
C LYS A 56 -14.61 30.61 9.52
N ASN A 57 -13.49 30.01 9.94
CA ASN A 57 -12.94 30.21 11.28
C ASN A 57 -11.56 30.89 11.28
N CYS A 58 -10.78 30.77 10.21
CA CYS A 58 -9.36 31.12 10.19
C CYS A 58 -9.01 32.14 9.10
N ALA A 59 -9.70 32.13 7.95
CA ALA A 59 -9.32 32.94 6.79
C ALA A 59 -9.40 34.46 7.01
N SER A 60 -10.24 34.95 7.93
CA SER A 60 -10.26 36.38 8.26
C SER A 60 -8.91 36.88 8.78
N CYS A 61 -8.19 36.04 9.52
CA CYS A 61 -6.87 36.35 10.07
C CYS A 61 -5.72 35.90 9.15
N HIS A 62 -5.88 34.77 8.46
CA HIS A 62 -4.78 34.14 7.73
C HIS A 62 -4.89 34.22 6.21
N GLY A 63 -5.94 34.87 5.68
CA GLY A 63 -6.26 34.88 4.25
C GLY A 63 -6.85 33.55 3.79
N GLU A 64 -7.69 33.57 2.74
CA GLU A 64 -8.23 32.34 2.12
C GLU A 64 -7.14 31.49 1.45
N ASP A 65 -6.03 32.12 1.07
CA ASP A 65 -4.85 31.49 0.46
C ASP A 65 -3.74 31.18 1.47
N LEU A 66 -4.01 31.36 2.77
CA LEU A 66 -3.08 31.15 3.88
C LEU A 66 -1.86 32.09 3.87
N ARG A 67 -1.82 33.14 3.04
CA ARG A 67 -0.67 34.07 2.94
C ARG A 67 -0.75 35.24 3.93
N GLY A 68 -1.64 35.15 4.90
CA GLY A 68 -1.83 36.15 5.94
C GLY A 68 -2.83 37.21 5.52
N SER A 69 -3.24 38.01 6.51
CA SER A 69 -4.04 39.20 6.29
C SER A 69 -3.49 40.35 7.13
N GLY A 70 -4.13 41.52 7.08
CA GLY A 70 -3.79 42.61 8.01
C GLY A 70 -4.03 42.28 9.49
N LEU A 71 -4.74 41.17 9.78
CA LEU A 71 -5.11 40.76 11.14
C LEU A 71 -4.28 39.60 11.69
N GLY A 72 -3.60 38.83 10.83
CA GLY A 72 -2.87 37.65 11.25
C GLY A 72 -1.76 37.24 10.28
N PRO A 73 -0.77 36.46 10.76
CA PRO A 73 0.40 36.11 9.97
C PRO A 73 0.07 35.14 8.84
N ALA A 74 0.95 35.07 7.85
CA ALA A 74 0.96 34.00 6.87
C ALA A 74 1.18 32.63 7.54
N LEU A 75 0.51 31.61 7.02
CA LEU A 75 0.69 30.22 7.43
C LEU A 75 1.49 29.40 6.41
N VAL A 76 1.68 29.91 5.19
CA VAL A 76 2.49 29.29 4.12
C VAL A 76 3.56 30.26 3.62
N GLY A 77 4.65 29.73 3.05
CA GLY A 77 5.75 30.53 2.51
C GLY A 77 6.59 31.28 3.56
N VAL A 78 6.39 30.95 4.85
CA VAL A 78 7.11 31.53 5.99
C VAL A 78 7.44 30.48 7.03
N ASP A 79 8.47 30.74 7.83
CA ASP A 79 8.73 29.97 9.05
C ASP A 79 7.72 30.33 10.12
N LEU A 80 7.12 29.31 10.74
CA LEU A 80 6.13 29.52 11.79
C LEU A 80 6.85 29.70 13.13
N ARG A 81 6.41 30.70 13.90
CA ARG A 81 6.87 30.87 15.29
C ARG A 81 6.43 29.71 16.18
N HIS A 82 5.30 29.09 15.84
CA HIS A 82 4.70 28.01 16.60
C HIS A 82 4.10 26.94 15.68
N GLY A 83 4.65 25.73 15.76
CA GLY A 83 4.14 24.54 15.10
C GLY A 83 4.83 24.24 13.78
N GLU A 84 5.71 23.24 13.80
CA GLU A 84 6.33 22.64 12.62
C GLU A 84 5.63 21.34 12.23
N THR A 85 5.19 20.57 13.23
CA THR A 85 4.46 19.31 13.02
C THR A 85 2.95 19.52 13.01
N THR A 86 2.21 18.55 12.43
CA THR A 86 0.74 18.57 12.44
C THR A 86 0.16 18.61 13.86
N GLU A 87 0.78 17.93 14.82
CA GLU A 87 0.33 17.94 16.22
C GLU A 87 0.60 19.29 16.89
N GLU A 88 1.75 19.91 16.64
CA GLU A 88 2.01 21.25 17.17
C GLU A 88 1.08 22.31 16.56
N LEU A 89 0.81 22.21 15.25
CA LEU A 89 -0.20 23.05 14.58
C LEU A 89 -1.60 22.83 15.20
N ALA A 90 -1.96 21.58 15.51
CA ALA A 90 -3.21 21.29 16.21
C ALA A 90 -3.22 21.91 17.61
N ASN A 91 -2.11 21.87 18.35
CA ASN A 91 -1.96 22.54 19.64
C ASN A 91 -2.09 24.06 19.54
N SER A 92 -1.48 24.68 18.51
CA SER A 92 -1.61 26.10 18.21
C SER A 92 -3.07 26.50 17.97
N ILE A 93 -3.82 25.69 17.21
CA ILE A 93 -5.26 25.94 16.98
C ILE A 93 -6.06 25.70 18.27
N ARG A 94 -5.78 24.61 18.99
CA ARG A 94 -6.51 24.22 20.20
C ARG A 94 -6.45 25.31 21.27
N LYS A 95 -5.23 25.75 21.60
CA LYS A 95 -4.98 26.71 22.69
C LYS A 95 -5.04 28.17 22.24
N GLY A 96 -4.87 28.43 20.95
CA GLY A 96 -4.72 29.78 20.43
C GLY A 96 -3.49 30.51 21.02
N TYR A 97 -3.42 31.80 20.73
CA TYR A 97 -2.49 32.74 21.34
C TYR A 97 -3.26 34.01 21.74
N PRO A 98 -4.03 33.97 22.85
CA PRO A 98 -4.94 35.07 23.20
C PRO A 98 -4.23 36.42 23.37
N ALA A 99 -3.02 36.41 23.91
CA ALA A 99 -2.18 37.62 24.04
C ALA A 99 -1.79 38.24 22.69
N ALA A 100 -1.77 37.44 21.62
CA ALA A 100 -1.51 37.88 20.25
C ALA A 100 -2.80 37.99 19.40
N GLY A 101 -3.98 37.92 20.03
CA GLY A 101 -5.27 38.07 19.37
C GLY A 101 -5.83 36.82 18.69
N MET A 102 -5.15 35.66 18.79
CA MET A 102 -5.68 34.40 18.28
C MET A 102 -6.45 33.67 19.41
N PRO A 103 -7.78 33.51 19.33
CA PRO A 103 -8.54 32.83 20.37
C PRO A 103 -8.21 31.34 20.44
N ALA A 104 -8.46 30.74 21.60
CA ALA A 104 -8.48 29.28 21.74
C ALA A 104 -9.70 28.70 21.03
N TRP A 105 -9.52 27.58 20.34
CA TRP A 105 -10.61 26.89 19.62
C TRP A 105 -11.08 25.61 20.31
N GLU A 106 -10.38 25.17 21.36
CA GLU A 106 -10.89 24.10 22.23
C GLU A 106 -12.23 24.49 22.85
N GLY A 107 -13.16 23.53 22.91
CA GLY A 107 -14.54 23.79 23.34
C GLY A 107 -15.44 24.46 22.29
N VAL A 108 -14.87 25.11 21.27
CA VAL A 108 -15.61 25.72 20.15
C VAL A 108 -15.66 24.78 18.94
N ILE A 109 -14.51 24.23 18.55
CA ILE A 109 -14.37 23.25 17.47
C ILE A 109 -14.07 21.89 18.09
N LYS A 110 -14.77 20.85 17.61
CA LYS A 110 -14.50 19.47 18.05
C LYS A 110 -13.07 19.06 17.70
N GLU A 111 -12.43 18.30 18.58
CA GLU A 111 -11.03 17.87 18.44
C GLU A 111 -10.67 17.31 17.05
N GLY A 112 -11.47 16.38 16.51
CA GLY A 112 -11.23 15.85 15.16
C GLY A 112 -11.22 16.90 14.05
N LYS A 113 -11.97 17.99 14.20
CA LYS A 113 -11.98 19.11 13.26
C LYS A 113 -10.75 20.01 13.42
N ILE A 114 -10.22 20.16 14.64
CA ILE A 114 -8.95 20.85 14.89
C ILE A 114 -7.81 20.12 14.19
N LEU A 115 -7.73 18.80 14.35
CA LEU A 115 -6.72 17.96 13.68
C LEU A 115 -6.79 18.09 12.15
N ASN A 116 -7.98 18.14 11.56
CA ASN A 116 -8.09 18.34 10.11
C ASN A 116 -7.62 19.71 9.64
N LEU A 117 -7.85 20.77 10.42
CA LEU A 117 -7.39 22.12 10.09
C LEU A 117 -5.86 22.16 10.15
N ALA A 118 -5.29 21.60 11.20
CA ALA A 118 -3.84 21.47 11.33
C ALA A 118 -3.24 20.72 10.15
N LEU A 119 -3.84 19.58 9.78
CA LEU A 119 -3.41 18.78 8.64
C LEU A 119 -3.58 19.53 7.31
N TYR A 120 -4.67 20.27 7.14
CA TYR A 120 -4.86 21.11 5.96
C TYR A 120 -3.78 22.18 5.84
N VAL A 121 -3.50 22.92 6.92
CA VAL A 121 -2.43 23.92 6.95
C VAL A 121 -1.08 23.27 6.63
N ALA A 122 -0.78 22.12 7.23
CA ALA A 122 0.46 21.39 6.97
C ALA A 122 0.57 20.92 5.51
N GLU A 123 -0.51 20.42 4.90
CA GLU A 123 -0.54 20.04 3.48
C GLU A 123 -0.23 21.25 2.58
N GLN A 124 -0.88 22.40 2.84
CA GLN A 124 -0.62 23.64 2.09
C GLN A 124 0.82 24.13 2.25
N ARG A 125 1.41 24.01 3.44
CA ARG A 125 2.82 24.35 3.69
C ARG A 125 3.79 23.49 2.89
N GLN A 126 3.44 22.24 2.64
CA GLN A 126 4.23 21.33 1.80
C GLN A 126 4.00 21.53 0.30
N GLY A 127 3.13 22.46 -0.10
CA GLY A 127 2.73 22.62 -1.50
C GLY A 127 1.92 21.45 -2.04
N THR A 128 1.30 20.65 -1.15
CA THR A 128 0.53 19.46 -1.54
C THR A 128 -0.95 19.64 -1.22
N THR A 129 -1.77 18.83 -1.90
CA THR A 129 -3.18 18.69 -1.55
C THR A 129 -3.62 17.26 -1.78
N ILE A 130 -4.62 16.81 -1.02
CA ILE A 130 -5.23 15.49 -1.16
C ILE A 130 -5.81 15.25 -2.57
N LEU A 131 -6.17 16.32 -3.26
CA LEU A 131 -6.80 16.31 -4.58
C LEU A 131 -5.79 16.14 -5.70
N ASP A 132 -4.56 16.60 -5.51
CA ASP A 132 -3.52 16.50 -6.52
C ASP A 132 -2.74 15.19 -6.33
N LYS A 133 -2.68 14.41 -7.39
CA LYS A 133 -1.97 13.14 -7.43
C LYS A 133 -0.64 13.26 -8.17
N ASN A 134 -0.34 14.39 -8.80
CA ASN A 134 0.83 14.60 -9.64
C ASN A 134 1.02 13.54 -10.75
N SER A 135 -0.06 12.87 -11.16
CA SER A 135 0.01 11.81 -12.19
C SER A 135 0.29 12.33 -13.59
N SER A 136 0.03 13.62 -13.84
CA SER A 136 0.17 14.26 -15.14
C SER A 136 1.24 15.36 -15.13
N MET A 137 2.12 15.37 -14.14
CA MET A 137 3.18 16.39 -14.07
C MET A 137 4.11 16.29 -15.29
N VAL A 138 4.66 17.42 -15.71
CA VAL A 138 5.60 17.46 -16.83
C VAL A 138 6.90 16.79 -16.40
N LEU A 139 7.22 15.66 -17.03
CA LEU A 139 8.45 14.92 -16.75
C LEU A 139 9.59 15.44 -17.62
N THR A 140 10.43 16.28 -17.02
CA THR A 140 11.67 16.77 -17.63
C THR A 140 12.86 16.21 -16.85
N ILE A 141 13.69 15.40 -17.51
CA ILE A 141 14.89 14.84 -16.89
C ILE A 141 16.01 15.89 -16.91
N PRO A 142 16.54 16.31 -15.74
CA PRO A 142 17.65 17.25 -15.70
C PRO A 142 18.90 16.70 -16.41
N THR A 143 19.57 17.56 -17.17
CA THR A 143 20.86 17.23 -17.81
C THR A 143 22.06 17.54 -16.92
N GLU A 144 21.90 18.51 -16.03
CA GLU A 144 22.94 18.88 -15.07
C GLU A 144 23.02 17.87 -13.91
N PRO A 145 24.22 17.62 -13.35
CA PRO A 145 24.37 16.82 -12.15
C PRO A 145 23.50 17.34 -10.99
N VAL A 146 22.77 16.42 -10.37
CA VAL A 146 22.13 16.64 -9.07
C VAL A 146 23.20 16.50 -7.99
N LYS A 147 23.31 17.53 -7.14
CA LYS A 147 24.20 17.51 -5.98
C LYS A 147 23.40 17.18 -4.73
N THR A 148 23.91 16.24 -3.95
CA THR A 148 23.41 15.86 -2.62
C THR A 148 24.48 16.17 -1.58
N GLU A 149 24.18 15.99 -0.31
CA GLU A 149 25.14 16.17 0.78
C GLU A 149 26.38 15.28 0.66
N GLN A 150 26.22 14.05 0.13
CA GLN A 150 27.27 13.02 0.14
C GLN A 150 27.78 12.62 -1.24
N HIS A 151 26.99 12.85 -2.30
CA HIS A 151 27.33 12.47 -3.68
C HIS A 151 26.78 13.46 -4.70
N SER A 152 27.24 13.37 -5.94
CA SER A 152 26.55 13.95 -7.09
C SER A 152 26.22 12.86 -8.09
N PHE A 153 25.13 13.03 -8.85
CA PHE A 153 24.74 12.07 -9.87
C PHE A 153 24.03 12.72 -11.05
N GLN A 154 24.02 12.03 -12.18
CA GLN A 154 23.20 12.34 -13.35
C GLN A 154 22.20 11.22 -13.60
N TYR A 155 21.17 11.55 -14.38
CA TYR A 155 20.18 10.58 -14.83
C TYR A 155 20.56 9.97 -16.16
N GLN A 156 20.38 8.67 -16.29
CA GLN A 156 20.34 7.98 -17.56
C GLN A 156 18.98 7.34 -17.73
N THR A 157 18.26 7.70 -18.80
CA THR A 157 17.05 6.96 -19.16
C THR A 157 17.44 5.59 -19.71
N VAL A 158 16.93 4.55 -19.07
CA VAL A 158 17.23 3.15 -19.42
C VAL A 158 16.08 2.52 -20.20
N ALA A 159 14.84 2.92 -19.90
CA ALA A 159 13.66 2.45 -20.62
C ALA A 159 12.57 3.53 -20.67
N GLU A 160 11.86 3.54 -21.79
CA GLU A 160 10.70 4.39 -22.05
C GLU A 160 9.56 3.55 -22.66
N GLY A 161 8.39 4.16 -22.87
CA GLY A 161 7.23 3.45 -23.44
C GLY A 161 6.58 2.47 -22.46
N ILE A 162 6.88 2.59 -21.17
CA ILE A 162 6.25 1.82 -20.10
C ILE A 162 4.85 2.39 -19.86
N ALA A 163 3.89 1.51 -19.58
CA ALA A 163 2.51 1.93 -19.32
C ALA A 163 2.39 2.98 -18.22
N THR A 164 1.28 3.72 -18.23
CA THR A 164 1.02 4.85 -17.31
C THR A 164 0.87 4.43 -15.84
N MET A 165 0.65 3.14 -15.57
CA MET A 165 0.55 2.56 -14.23
C MET A 165 1.44 1.32 -14.10
N PRO A 166 2.77 1.49 -14.10
CA PRO A 166 3.67 0.41 -13.72
C PRO A 166 3.57 0.18 -12.21
N PHE A 167 4.04 -0.98 -11.73
CA PHE A 167 4.02 -1.30 -10.31
C PHE A 167 5.41 -1.58 -9.76
N ALA A 168 6.15 -2.50 -10.38
CA ALA A 168 7.47 -2.88 -9.91
C ALA A 168 8.44 -3.15 -11.06
N ILE A 169 9.73 -3.06 -10.77
CA ILE A 169 10.81 -3.49 -11.66
C ILE A 169 11.63 -4.58 -10.99
N ALA A 170 12.30 -5.42 -11.78
CA ALA A 170 13.32 -6.34 -11.28
C ALA A 170 14.51 -6.34 -12.27
N PRO A 171 15.65 -5.72 -11.92
CA PRO A 171 16.84 -5.73 -12.75
C PRO A 171 17.35 -7.16 -12.98
N LEU A 172 17.60 -7.52 -14.24
CA LEU A 172 18.07 -8.85 -14.61
C LEU A 172 19.60 -8.96 -14.54
N PRO A 173 20.18 -10.10 -14.12
CA PRO A 173 21.64 -10.28 -14.05
C PRO A 173 22.38 -10.08 -15.38
N GLU A 174 21.74 -10.43 -16.49
CA GLU A 174 22.24 -10.26 -17.86
C GLU A 174 22.04 -8.83 -18.41
N GLY A 175 21.36 -7.96 -17.65
CA GLY A 175 20.93 -6.63 -18.03
C GLY A 175 19.50 -6.59 -18.56
N GLY A 176 18.89 -5.41 -18.51
CA GLY A 176 17.45 -5.25 -18.75
C GLY A 176 16.64 -5.44 -17.47
N PHE A 177 15.31 -5.52 -17.62
CA PHE A 177 14.37 -5.51 -16.49
C PHE A 177 13.16 -6.38 -16.80
N LEU A 178 12.62 -6.99 -15.76
CA LEU A 178 11.19 -7.29 -15.72
C LEU A 178 10.44 -6.07 -15.18
N VAL A 179 9.28 -5.76 -15.76
CA VAL A 179 8.45 -4.62 -15.35
C VAL A 179 7.01 -5.09 -15.27
N THR A 180 6.37 -4.94 -14.11
CA THR A 180 4.94 -5.18 -13.98
C THR A 180 4.15 -3.93 -14.32
N GLU A 181 3.17 -4.08 -15.20
CA GLU A 181 2.22 -3.05 -15.59
C GLU A 181 0.84 -3.46 -15.09
N ARG A 182 0.24 -2.68 -14.18
CA ARG A 182 -0.96 -3.09 -13.42
C ARG A 182 -2.06 -3.67 -14.29
N MET A 183 -2.27 -3.06 -15.47
CA MET A 183 -3.37 -3.38 -16.38
C MET A 183 -2.95 -4.24 -17.58
N HIS A 184 -1.65 -4.51 -17.76
CA HIS A 184 -1.16 -5.23 -18.95
C HIS A 184 -0.41 -6.53 -18.64
N GLY A 185 0.16 -6.68 -17.43
CA GLY A 185 0.87 -7.90 -17.02
C GLY A 185 2.38 -7.66 -16.87
N LEU A 186 3.18 -8.65 -17.25
CA LEU A 186 4.65 -8.58 -17.13
C LEU A 186 5.29 -8.23 -18.48
N ARG A 187 6.13 -7.19 -18.48
CA ARG A 187 6.98 -6.79 -19.61
C ARG A 187 8.41 -7.21 -19.35
N LEU A 188 9.07 -7.73 -20.38
CA LEU A 188 10.52 -7.88 -20.44
C LEU A 188 11.08 -6.71 -21.23
N VAL A 189 11.97 -5.93 -20.61
CA VAL A 189 12.74 -4.85 -21.23
C VAL A 189 14.17 -5.36 -21.40
N ALA A 190 14.64 -5.45 -22.63
CA ALA A 190 15.99 -5.86 -22.95
C ALA A 190 17.00 -4.74 -22.67
N LYS A 191 18.29 -5.09 -22.64
CA LYS A 191 19.40 -4.15 -22.38
C LYS A 191 19.49 -2.99 -23.40
N ASP A 192 19.03 -3.21 -24.62
CA ASP A 192 18.99 -2.19 -25.68
C ASP A 192 17.76 -1.27 -25.61
N GLY A 193 16.89 -1.47 -24.61
CA GLY A 193 15.65 -0.71 -24.40
C GLY A 193 14.45 -1.26 -25.18
N SER A 194 14.62 -2.24 -26.07
CA SER A 194 13.50 -2.92 -26.71
C SER A 194 12.68 -3.69 -25.66
N SER A 195 11.37 -3.87 -25.88
CA SER A 195 10.54 -4.56 -24.89
C SER A 195 9.39 -5.36 -25.51
N VAL A 196 8.98 -6.39 -24.78
CA VAL A 196 7.88 -7.29 -25.16
C VAL A 196 7.09 -7.72 -23.91
N MET A 197 5.79 -7.96 -24.08
CA MET A 197 4.98 -8.56 -23.02
C MET A 197 5.27 -10.06 -22.92
N VAL A 198 5.57 -10.52 -21.70
CA VAL A 198 5.76 -11.95 -21.40
C VAL A 198 4.40 -12.63 -21.47
N GLN A 199 4.30 -13.59 -22.38
CA GLN A 199 3.06 -14.32 -22.65
C GLN A 199 2.81 -15.40 -21.60
N GLY A 200 1.54 -15.71 -21.34
CA GLY A 200 1.16 -16.77 -20.40
C GLY A 200 1.31 -16.44 -18.91
N THR A 201 1.64 -15.19 -18.57
CA THR A 201 1.58 -14.70 -17.18
C THR A 201 0.15 -14.66 -16.66
N PRO A 202 -0.08 -14.56 -15.33
CA PRO A 202 -1.41 -14.33 -14.80
C PRO A 202 -2.09 -13.12 -15.47
N PRO A 203 -3.39 -13.21 -15.78
CA PRO A 203 -4.08 -12.17 -16.54
C PRO A 203 -4.10 -10.85 -15.76
N ALA A 204 -3.85 -9.76 -16.48
CA ALA A 204 -4.11 -8.40 -16.03
C ALA A 204 -5.34 -7.85 -16.76
N TYR A 205 -5.99 -6.85 -16.18
CA TYR A 205 -7.25 -6.31 -16.67
C TYR A 205 -7.18 -4.79 -16.81
N ASP A 206 -7.42 -4.31 -18.02
CA ASP A 206 -7.53 -2.89 -18.38
C ASP A 206 -9.00 -2.44 -18.44
N ASP A 207 -9.73 -2.69 -17.35
CA ASP A 207 -11.13 -2.27 -17.17
C ASP A 207 -11.28 -1.33 -15.97
N ALA A 208 -10.21 -0.61 -15.65
CA ALA A 208 -10.15 0.27 -14.51
C ALA A 208 -11.12 1.45 -14.64
N GLY A 209 -11.83 1.76 -13.54
CA GLY A 209 -12.65 2.95 -13.40
C GLY A 209 -11.88 4.08 -12.71
N GLN A 210 -12.54 5.23 -12.54
CA GLN A 210 -12.04 6.33 -11.72
C GLN A 210 -13.01 6.64 -10.57
N PHE A 211 -12.45 6.88 -9.38
CA PHE A 211 -13.20 7.35 -8.22
C PHE A 211 -12.36 8.35 -7.44
N LEU A 212 -12.90 9.54 -7.15
CA LEU A 212 -12.18 10.63 -6.48
C LEU A 212 -10.80 10.93 -7.11
N GLY A 213 -10.73 10.89 -8.45
CA GLY A 213 -9.50 11.11 -9.21
C GLY A 213 -8.47 9.96 -9.16
N GLN A 214 -8.79 8.85 -8.50
CA GLN A 214 -7.93 7.67 -8.41
C GLN A 214 -8.39 6.61 -9.39
N VAL A 215 -7.44 6.02 -10.11
CA VAL A 215 -7.70 4.85 -10.96
C VAL A 215 -7.90 3.65 -10.05
N ASN A 216 -8.93 2.86 -10.33
CA ASN A 216 -9.37 1.74 -9.51
C ASN A 216 -9.68 0.54 -10.39
N GLY A 217 -9.17 -0.63 -10.03
CA GLY A 217 -9.39 -1.87 -10.78
C GLY A 217 -9.26 -3.10 -9.90
N LEU A 218 -9.48 -4.25 -10.51
CA LEU A 218 -9.42 -5.57 -9.90
C LEU A 218 -8.67 -6.52 -10.83
N GLY A 219 -7.82 -7.36 -10.25
CA GLY A 219 -6.97 -8.28 -11.00
C GLY A 219 -5.67 -7.65 -11.49
N TRP A 220 -5.12 -6.66 -10.78
CA TRP A 220 -3.91 -5.97 -11.21
C TRP A 220 -2.64 -6.78 -10.99
N MET A 221 -1.70 -6.65 -11.91
CA MET A 221 -0.32 -7.10 -11.71
C MET A 221 0.39 -6.17 -10.73
N MET A 222 1.07 -6.72 -9.73
CA MET A 222 1.72 -5.96 -8.66
C MET A 222 3.22 -6.26 -8.60
N GLY A 223 3.74 -6.83 -7.51
CA GLY A 223 5.18 -7.06 -7.34
C GLY A 223 5.74 -8.09 -8.31
N VAL A 224 6.97 -7.85 -8.74
CA VAL A 224 7.86 -8.84 -9.36
C VAL A 224 9.13 -8.90 -8.55
N ALA A 225 9.64 -10.09 -8.29
CA ALA A 225 10.94 -10.29 -7.67
C ALA A 225 11.65 -11.49 -8.30
N LEU A 226 12.96 -11.39 -8.45
CA LEU A 226 13.78 -12.55 -8.81
C LEU A 226 14.07 -13.35 -7.54
N HIS A 227 14.13 -14.67 -7.66
CA HIS A 227 14.65 -15.49 -6.58
C HIS A 227 16.11 -15.10 -6.26
N PRO A 228 16.57 -15.14 -5.00
CA PRO A 228 17.97 -14.85 -4.65
C PRO A 228 18.98 -15.71 -5.45
N ASP A 229 18.59 -16.94 -5.77
CA ASP A 229 19.33 -17.90 -6.60
C ASP A 229 18.89 -17.94 -8.10
N TYR A 230 18.34 -16.83 -8.61
CA TYR A 230 17.77 -16.76 -9.98
C TYR A 230 18.75 -17.22 -11.07
N LYS A 231 20.06 -16.92 -10.94
CA LYS A 231 21.08 -17.34 -11.91
C LYS A 231 21.13 -18.85 -12.12
N ASN A 232 20.77 -19.63 -11.09
CA ASN A 232 20.84 -21.09 -11.14
C ASN A 232 19.46 -21.72 -11.39
N ASN A 233 18.38 -21.11 -10.88
CA ASN A 233 17.05 -21.74 -10.91
C ASN A 233 16.02 -21.04 -11.82
N GLY A 234 16.29 -19.81 -12.26
CA GLY A 234 15.42 -19.02 -13.16
C GLY A 234 14.07 -18.62 -12.57
N TRP A 235 13.86 -18.76 -11.26
CA TRP A 235 12.56 -18.48 -10.64
C TRP A 235 12.28 -16.98 -10.51
N VAL A 236 11.16 -16.56 -11.06
CA VAL A 236 10.56 -15.24 -10.92
C VAL A 236 9.29 -15.37 -10.10
N TYR A 237 9.05 -14.45 -9.19
CA TYR A 237 7.85 -14.38 -8.36
C TYR A 237 6.99 -13.21 -8.82
N LEU A 238 5.69 -13.46 -9.01
CA LEU A 238 4.71 -12.46 -9.39
C LEU A 238 3.59 -12.43 -8.35
N GLN A 239 3.39 -11.26 -7.76
CA GLN A 239 2.21 -11.00 -6.94
C GLN A 239 1.17 -10.26 -7.80
N HIS A 240 -0.06 -10.75 -7.78
CA HIS A 240 -1.15 -10.17 -8.59
C HIS A 240 -2.49 -10.28 -7.87
N GLY A 241 -3.49 -9.54 -8.35
CA GLY A 241 -4.89 -9.75 -8.00
C GLY A 241 -5.39 -11.00 -8.72
N ASP A 242 -5.68 -12.06 -7.98
CA ASP A 242 -6.39 -13.23 -8.48
C ASP A 242 -7.87 -12.86 -8.56
N ARG A 243 -8.35 -12.65 -9.79
CA ARG A 243 -9.71 -12.16 -10.07
C ARG A 243 -10.63 -13.30 -10.46
N CYS A 244 -11.83 -13.31 -9.90
CA CYS A 244 -12.90 -14.22 -10.29
C CYS A 244 -14.23 -13.43 -10.44
N SER A 245 -15.20 -13.98 -11.18
CA SER A 245 -16.50 -13.35 -11.36
C SER A 245 -17.68 -14.13 -10.76
N ASP A 246 -17.48 -15.39 -10.39
CA ASP A 246 -18.54 -16.29 -9.94
C ASP A 246 -18.11 -17.26 -8.82
N CYS A 247 -16.90 -17.11 -8.30
CA CYS A 247 -16.29 -18.11 -7.42
C CYS A 247 -16.88 -18.13 -5.99
N ASN A 248 -17.40 -17.00 -5.49
CA ASN A 248 -17.99 -16.93 -4.16
C ASN A 248 -19.38 -16.28 -4.16
N THR A 249 -20.08 -16.40 -3.02
CA THR A 249 -21.45 -15.90 -2.88
C THR A 249 -21.54 -14.38 -3.06
N TYR A 250 -20.48 -13.65 -2.68
CA TYR A 250 -20.42 -12.20 -2.86
C TYR A 250 -20.39 -11.83 -4.35
N ALA A 251 -19.48 -12.42 -5.13
CA ALA A 251 -19.33 -12.19 -6.56
C ALA A 251 -20.65 -12.48 -7.32
N ARG A 252 -21.27 -13.63 -7.02
CA ARG A 252 -22.56 -14.04 -7.65
C ARG A 252 -23.71 -13.08 -7.32
N LYS A 253 -23.80 -12.59 -6.07
CA LYS A 253 -24.86 -11.66 -5.64
C LYS A 253 -24.63 -10.24 -6.17
N ALA A 254 -23.39 -9.74 -6.07
CA ALA A 254 -23.03 -8.42 -6.56
C ALA A 254 -23.03 -8.34 -8.08
N LYS A 255 -22.91 -9.48 -8.78
CA LYS A 255 -22.69 -9.57 -10.23
C LYS A 255 -21.50 -8.72 -10.67
N ARG A 256 -20.46 -8.73 -9.84
CA ARG A 256 -19.21 -7.99 -10.04
C ARG A 256 -18.05 -8.92 -9.78
N PRO A 257 -16.92 -8.72 -10.50
CA PRO A 257 -15.70 -9.43 -10.17
C PRO A 257 -15.24 -9.12 -8.75
N VAL A 258 -14.56 -10.08 -8.15
CA VAL A 258 -13.87 -9.95 -6.88
C VAL A 258 -12.41 -10.33 -7.07
N SER A 259 -11.51 -9.83 -6.22
CA SER A 259 -10.11 -10.25 -6.24
C SER A 259 -9.47 -10.31 -4.86
N MET A 260 -8.38 -11.06 -4.77
CA MET A 260 -7.41 -11.01 -3.66
C MET A 260 -6.00 -11.16 -4.18
N ASN A 261 -5.02 -10.70 -3.40
CA ASN A 261 -3.62 -10.94 -3.71
C ASN A 261 -3.36 -12.45 -3.80
N ARG A 262 -2.49 -12.84 -4.72
CA ARG A 262 -1.94 -14.17 -4.87
C ARG A 262 -0.48 -14.05 -5.24
N LEU A 263 0.34 -14.94 -4.71
CA LEU A 263 1.75 -15.07 -5.10
C LEU A 263 1.91 -16.35 -5.92
N VAL A 264 2.45 -16.21 -7.12
CA VAL A 264 2.90 -17.32 -7.96
C VAL A 264 4.38 -17.18 -8.25
N ARG A 265 5.04 -18.28 -8.58
CA ARG A 265 6.36 -18.27 -9.22
C ARG A 265 6.33 -19.00 -10.55
N GLY A 266 7.27 -18.70 -11.41
CA GLY A 266 7.43 -19.32 -12.73
C GLY A 266 8.79 -18.98 -13.31
N ARG A 267 9.04 -19.41 -14.54
CA ARG A 267 10.25 -19.10 -15.30
C ARG A 267 9.88 -18.42 -16.60
N ILE A 268 10.82 -17.70 -17.18
CA ILE A 268 10.65 -17.09 -18.51
C ILE A 268 11.55 -17.83 -19.49
N LYS A 269 10.95 -18.42 -20.52
CA LYS A 269 11.66 -19.11 -21.60
C LYS A 269 11.09 -18.67 -22.94
N ASP A 270 11.94 -18.14 -23.82
CA ASP A 270 11.55 -17.68 -25.16
C ASP A 270 10.37 -16.69 -25.13
N GLY A 271 10.35 -15.79 -24.12
CA GLY A 271 9.28 -14.80 -23.92
C GLY A 271 7.98 -15.35 -23.34
N GLN A 272 7.95 -16.62 -22.92
CA GLN A 272 6.79 -17.30 -22.33
C GLN A 272 7.00 -17.56 -20.83
N TRP A 273 5.94 -17.38 -20.06
CA TRP A 273 5.86 -17.79 -18.66
C TRP A 273 5.57 -19.29 -18.57
N VAL A 274 6.46 -20.03 -17.91
CA VAL A 274 6.40 -21.50 -17.81
C VAL A 274 6.62 -21.96 -16.37
N ASP A 275 6.35 -23.24 -16.10
CA ASP A 275 6.56 -23.89 -14.80
C ASP A 275 5.85 -23.20 -13.62
N GLN A 276 4.68 -22.61 -13.86
CA GLN A 276 3.98 -21.84 -12.84
C GLN A 276 3.61 -22.69 -11.61
N GLN A 277 3.91 -22.15 -10.43
CA GLN A 277 3.54 -22.71 -9.14
C GLN A 277 2.88 -21.63 -8.28
N VAL A 278 1.84 -22.02 -7.52
CA VAL A 278 1.20 -21.13 -6.55
C VAL A 278 1.97 -21.22 -5.24
N ILE A 279 2.47 -20.09 -4.76
CA ILE A 279 3.22 -19.99 -3.51
C ILE A 279 2.31 -19.59 -2.37
N TRP A 280 1.37 -18.69 -2.61
CA TRP A 280 0.36 -18.32 -1.63
C TRP A 280 -0.94 -17.89 -2.31
N GLN A 281 -2.07 -18.29 -1.72
CA GLN A 281 -3.40 -17.83 -2.11
C GLN A 281 -4.30 -17.73 -0.86
N ALA A 282 -5.19 -16.74 -0.85
CA ALA A 282 -6.22 -16.62 0.19
C ALA A 282 -7.35 -17.65 0.00
N ASP A 283 -8.15 -17.86 1.04
CA ASP A 283 -9.45 -18.54 0.88
C ASP A 283 -10.33 -17.73 -0.07
N ILE A 284 -10.93 -18.39 -1.05
CA ILE A 284 -11.77 -17.76 -2.06
C ILE A 284 -12.98 -17.00 -1.46
N ASN A 285 -13.43 -17.39 -0.28
CA ASN A 285 -14.53 -16.73 0.43
C ASN A 285 -14.14 -15.37 0.99
N THR A 286 -12.86 -15.05 1.07
CA THR A 286 -12.39 -13.71 1.47
C THR A 286 -12.23 -12.76 0.28
N TYR A 287 -12.58 -13.18 -0.94
CA TYR A 287 -12.49 -12.31 -2.12
C TYR A 287 -13.64 -11.29 -2.12
N THR A 288 -13.30 -10.03 -2.33
CA THR A 288 -14.24 -8.88 -2.33
C THR A 288 -14.08 -8.06 -3.61
N ASP A 289 -15.00 -7.14 -3.88
CA ASP A 289 -14.90 -6.18 -4.99
C ASP A 289 -14.15 -4.89 -4.59
N THR A 290 -13.46 -4.89 -3.44
CA THR A 290 -12.56 -3.81 -3.02
C THR A 290 -11.38 -3.73 -3.97
N THR A 291 -11.09 -2.53 -4.47
CA THR A 291 -10.11 -2.29 -5.54
C THR A 291 -8.69 -2.69 -5.13
N ASP A 292 -7.82 -2.98 -6.11
CA ASP A 292 -6.41 -3.31 -5.88
C ASP A 292 -5.54 -2.09 -5.50
N LEU A 293 -6.12 -0.90 -5.33
CA LEU A 293 -5.36 0.33 -5.17
C LEU A 293 -4.46 0.34 -3.92
N SER A 294 -4.99 -0.16 -2.81
CA SER A 294 -4.33 -0.21 -1.51
C SER A 294 -4.03 -1.64 -1.07
N ALA A 295 -3.94 -2.57 -2.04
CA ALA A 295 -3.83 -3.99 -1.79
C ALA A 295 -2.43 -4.45 -1.36
N GLY A 296 -1.48 -3.53 -1.18
CA GLY A 296 -0.07 -3.86 -1.01
C GLY A 296 0.50 -4.43 -2.30
N GLY A 297 1.08 -5.63 -2.24
CA GLY A 297 1.57 -6.31 -3.44
C GLY A 297 3.09 -6.35 -3.58
N ARG A 298 3.84 -6.29 -2.48
CA ARG A 298 5.30 -6.37 -2.47
C ARG A 298 5.80 -7.74 -2.08
N VAL A 299 6.94 -8.13 -2.64
CA VAL A 299 7.63 -9.39 -2.40
C VAL A 299 9.06 -9.07 -1.94
N ALA A 300 9.51 -9.69 -0.85
CA ALA A 300 10.89 -9.58 -0.36
C ALA A 300 11.43 -10.96 0.01
N PHE A 301 12.74 -11.16 -0.13
CA PHE A 301 13.41 -12.40 0.27
C PHE A 301 14.40 -12.14 1.39
N ASP A 302 14.52 -13.08 2.32
CA ASP A 302 15.66 -13.11 3.24
C ASP A 302 16.77 -14.05 2.76
N ASP A 303 17.87 -14.06 3.51
CA ASP A 303 19.04 -14.90 3.29
C ASP A 303 18.88 -16.33 3.83
N LYS A 304 17.67 -16.72 4.26
CA LYS A 304 17.36 -18.02 4.89
C LYS A 304 16.35 -18.85 4.11
N GLY A 305 15.98 -18.42 2.91
CA GLY A 305 15.05 -19.14 2.04
C GLY A 305 13.58 -18.85 2.36
N TYR A 306 13.28 -17.74 3.03
CA TYR A 306 11.92 -17.27 3.21
C TYR A 306 11.57 -16.16 2.22
N VAL A 307 10.31 -16.16 1.78
CA VAL A 307 9.68 -15.11 1.02
C VAL A 307 8.62 -14.43 1.88
N TYR A 308 8.62 -13.10 1.84
CA TYR A 308 7.64 -12.25 2.50
C TYR A 308 6.78 -11.57 1.46
N ILE A 309 5.48 -11.48 1.73
CA ILE A 309 4.56 -10.71 0.88
C ILE A 309 3.71 -9.73 1.68
N SER A 310 3.46 -8.57 1.09
CA SER A 310 2.54 -7.60 1.67
C SER A 310 1.13 -7.71 1.09
N ILE A 311 0.14 -7.62 1.96
CA ILE A 311 -1.28 -7.54 1.62
C ILE A 311 -1.86 -6.38 2.40
N GLY A 312 -2.19 -5.30 1.69
CA GLY A 312 -2.84 -4.14 2.27
C GLY A 312 -4.33 -4.36 2.49
N MET A 313 -5.08 -3.26 2.56
CA MET A 313 -6.53 -3.31 2.72
C MET A 313 -7.18 -3.91 1.46
N LYS A 314 -7.78 -5.07 1.65
CA LYS A 314 -8.64 -5.73 0.67
C LYS A 314 -10.00 -6.14 1.24
N GLY A 315 -10.23 -5.73 2.49
CA GLY A 315 -11.51 -5.86 3.14
C GLY A 315 -12.57 -4.97 2.46
N PRO A 316 -13.86 -5.26 2.67
CA PRO A 316 -14.98 -4.51 2.12
C PRO A 316 -15.01 -3.04 2.55
N MET A 317 -14.37 -2.75 3.69
CA MET A 317 -14.10 -1.42 4.20
C MET A 317 -12.60 -1.28 4.46
N ASP A 318 -12.11 -0.05 4.46
CA ASP A 318 -10.71 0.33 4.70
C ASP A 318 -10.07 -0.24 6.00
N TYR A 319 -10.87 -0.79 6.92
CA TYR A 319 -10.47 -1.30 8.23
C TYR A 319 -10.87 -2.75 8.52
N ASP A 320 -11.77 -3.33 7.72
CA ASP A 320 -12.34 -4.64 8.06
C ASP A 320 -11.28 -5.74 7.90
N GLY A 321 -11.16 -6.59 8.91
CA GLY A 321 -10.28 -7.76 8.94
C GLY A 321 -8.78 -7.47 9.11
N THR A 322 -8.35 -6.21 9.25
CA THR A 322 -6.92 -5.87 9.45
C THR A 322 -6.40 -6.38 10.79
N GLN A 323 -7.25 -6.34 11.83
CA GLN A 323 -6.98 -6.87 13.17
C GLN A 323 -7.38 -8.35 13.35
N ASP A 324 -8.21 -8.89 12.46
CA ASP A 324 -8.69 -10.27 12.55
C ASP A 324 -7.76 -11.21 11.77
N LEU A 325 -7.14 -12.16 12.46
CA LEU A 325 -6.17 -13.08 11.89
C LEU A 325 -6.79 -14.15 10.96
N ARG A 326 -8.12 -14.26 10.93
CA ARG A 326 -8.86 -15.14 10.01
C ARG A 326 -8.92 -14.57 8.59
N TYR A 327 -8.66 -13.28 8.43
CA TYR A 327 -8.73 -12.59 7.15
C TYR A 327 -7.35 -12.16 6.64
N PRO A 328 -7.12 -12.19 5.31
CA PRO A 328 -5.81 -11.90 4.72
C PRO A 328 -5.49 -10.40 4.64
N TYR A 329 -6.44 -9.52 4.98
CA TYR A 329 -6.32 -8.09 4.76
C TYR A 329 -5.37 -7.44 5.77
N GLY A 330 -4.53 -6.51 5.33
CA GLY A 330 -3.66 -5.74 6.23
C GLY A 330 -2.64 -6.62 6.96
N LYS A 331 -1.94 -7.48 6.22
CA LYS A 331 -0.98 -8.47 6.74
C LYS A 331 0.32 -8.41 5.94
N VAL A 332 1.42 -8.73 6.61
CA VAL A 332 2.62 -9.26 5.93
C VAL A 332 2.68 -10.74 6.23
N MET A 333 2.90 -11.55 5.19
CA MET A 333 3.00 -13.00 5.29
C MET A 333 4.46 -13.43 5.18
N ARG A 334 4.84 -14.55 5.81
CA ARG A 334 6.13 -15.24 5.66
C ARG A 334 5.89 -16.70 5.26
N LEU A 335 6.54 -17.12 4.17
CA LEU A 335 6.52 -18.49 3.66
C LEU A 335 7.95 -18.95 3.36
N HIS A 336 8.18 -20.26 3.22
CA HIS A 336 9.33 -20.72 2.45
C HIS A 336 9.19 -20.27 0.99
N ASP A 337 10.30 -20.13 0.28
CA ASP A 337 10.30 -19.75 -1.14
C ASP A 337 9.44 -20.68 -2.03
N ASP A 338 9.19 -21.93 -1.61
CA ASP A 338 8.32 -22.90 -2.28
C ASP A 338 6.86 -22.90 -1.81
N GLY A 339 6.49 -22.02 -0.88
CA GLY A 339 5.12 -21.85 -0.38
C GLY A 339 4.77 -22.72 0.83
N ARG A 340 5.69 -23.56 1.33
CA ARG A 340 5.49 -24.23 2.63
C ARG A 340 5.38 -23.21 3.76
N ILE A 341 4.59 -23.53 4.77
CA ILE A 341 4.43 -22.70 5.97
C ILE A 341 5.58 -22.99 6.94
N PRO A 342 6.35 -21.97 7.37
CA PRO A 342 7.35 -22.13 8.42
C PRO A 342 6.69 -22.51 9.74
N GLU A 343 7.21 -23.55 10.40
CA GLU A 343 6.68 -24.06 11.68
C GLU A 343 6.84 -23.06 12.82
N ASP A 344 7.76 -22.10 12.71
CA ASP A 344 7.95 -21.05 13.71
C ASP A 344 7.14 -19.78 13.40
N ASN A 345 6.20 -19.76 12.45
CA ASN A 345 5.34 -18.59 12.25
C ASN A 345 4.53 -18.25 13.51
N PRO A 346 4.32 -16.96 13.83
CA PRO A 346 3.78 -16.52 15.13
C PRO A 346 2.36 -17.00 15.44
N PHE A 347 1.59 -17.39 14.42
CA PHE A 347 0.18 -17.76 14.57
C PHE A 347 -0.13 -19.17 14.04
N VAL A 348 0.89 -20.02 13.85
CA VAL A 348 0.73 -21.37 13.26
C VAL A 348 -0.20 -22.28 14.08
N ASP A 349 -0.14 -22.15 15.41
CA ASP A 349 -0.90 -22.94 16.38
C ASP A 349 -2.20 -22.26 16.81
N GLN A 350 -2.47 -21.04 16.34
CA GLN A 350 -3.68 -20.31 16.70
C GLN A 350 -4.86 -20.78 15.84
N PRO A 351 -5.93 -21.35 16.44
CA PRO A 351 -7.08 -21.84 15.67
C PRO A 351 -7.72 -20.75 14.82
N GLY A 352 -7.91 -21.04 13.53
CA GLY A 352 -8.54 -20.14 12.55
C GLY A 352 -7.64 -19.02 12.02
N ALA A 353 -6.45 -18.79 12.59
CA ALA A 353 -5.52 -17.81 12.05
C ALA A 353 -4.94 -18.29 10.70
N ILE A 354 -4.70 -17.36 9.79
CA ILE A 354 -3.92 -17.64 8.58
C ILE A 354 -2.47 -17.87 9.02
N LYS A 355 -2.03 -19.13 8.90
CA LYS A 355 -0.71 -19.58 9.40
C LYS A 355 0.48 -18.86 8.76
N ALA A 356 0.30 -18.28 7.57
CA ALA A 356 1.34 -17.52 6.88
C ALA A 356 1.59 -16.13 7.50
N ILE A 357 0.71 -15.62 8.37
CA ILE A 357 0.84 -14.25 8.91
C ILE A 357 2.14 -14.12 9.71
N TRP A 358 2.93 -13.11 9.33
CA TRP A 358 4.11 -12.65 10.07
C TRP A 358 3.77 -11.44 10.95
N THR A 359 3.08 -10.45 10.38
CA THR A 359 2.58 -9.25 11.09
C THR A 359 1.20 -8.85 10.60
N TYR A 360 0.47 -8.08 11.41
CA TYR A 360 -0.90 -7.67 11.14
C TYR A 360 -1.20 -6.25 11.61
N GLY A 361 -2.41 -5.76 11.34
CA GLY A 361 -2.77 -4.38 11.68
C GLY A 361 -2.16 -3.36 10.73
N HIS A 362 -2.01 -3.72 9.46
CA HIS A 362 -1.54 -2.86 8.38
C HIS A 362 -2.69 -2.27 7.56
N ARG A 363 -2.46 -1.13 6.94
CA ARG A 363 -3.38 -0.43 6.04
C ARG A 363 -3.05 -0.67 4.57
N SER A 364 -1.85 -0.32 4.11
CA SER A 364 -1.45 -0.31 2.70
C SER A 364 0.07 -0.28 2.56
N VAL A 365 0.71 -1.42 2.84
CA VAL A 365 2.15 -1.64 2.70
C VAL A 365 2.59 -1.56 1.24
N GLN A 366 3.22 -0.44 0.84
CA GLN A 366 3.63 -0.14 -0.54
C GLN A 366 5.12 -0.36 -0.82
N GLY A 367 5.93 -0.59 0.22
CA GLY A 367 7.30 -1.07 0.13
C GLY A 367 7.53 -2.16 1.18
N LEU A 368 8.34 -3.14 0.86
CA LEU A 368 8.69 -4.26 1.74
C LEU A 368 10.11 -4.68 1.39
N GLU A 369 11.02 -4.62 2.35
CA GLU A 369 12.43 -4.93 2.09
C GLU A 369 13.10 -5.66 3.24
N PHE A 370 14.03 -6.54 2.88
CA PHE A 370 14.87 -7.23 3.85
C PHE A 370 16.27 -6.62 3.87
N ASN A 371 16.65 -6.08 5.02
CA ASN A 371 18.01 -5.63 5.24
C ASN A 371 18.91 -6.82 5.57
N ALA A 372 19.64 -7.31 4.57
CA ALA A 372 20.56 -8.44 4.72
C ALA A 372 21.71 -8.17 5.71
N SER A 373 22.08 -6.91 5.96
CA SER A 373 23.18 -6.61 6.91
C SER A 373 22.75 -6.74 8.37
N THR A 374 21.47 -6.47 8.67
CA THR A 374 20.92 -6.52 10.03
C THR A 374 20.00 -7.71 10.26
N GLY A 375 19.60 -8.43 9.20
CA GLY A 375 18.65 -9.53 9.26
C GLY A 375 17.23 -9.09 9.60
N GLN A 376 16.85 -7.86 9.20
CA GLN A 376 15.58 -7.24 9.59
C GLN A 376 14.70 -6.96 8.38
N LEU A 377 13.41 -7.25 8.52
CA LEU A 377 12.39 -6.89 7.53
C LEU A 377 11.81 -5.52 7.85
N TRP A 378 11.62 -4.67 6.85
CA TRP A 378 11.06 -3.34 6.97
C TRP A 378 9.95 -3.13 5.94
N SER A 379 9.07 -2.17 6.21
CA SER A 379 8.04 -1.77 5.26
C SER A 379 7.76 -0.29 5.28
N SER A 380 7.39 0.26 4.13
CA SER A 380 6.74 1.56 4.01
C SER A 380 5.26 1.36 3.75
N GLU A 381 4.43 2.18 4.37
CA GLU A 381 2.98 2.06 4.30
C GLU A 381 2.31 3.42 4.12
N MET A 382 1.27 3.45 3.29
CA MET A 382 0.43 4.63 3.11
C MET A 382 -0.70 4.67 4.15
N GLY A 383 -0.74 5.77 4.89
CA GLY A 383 -1.85 6.14 5.76
C GLY A 383 -3.08 6.60 4.97
N PRO A 384 -4.16 7.00 5.68
CA PRO A 384 -5.35 7.57 5.06
C PRO A 384 -5.07 9.00 4.53
N ARG A 385 -5.66 10.05 5.10
CA ARG A 385 -5.20 11.42 4.87
C ARG A 385 -4.16 11.73 5.95
N GLY A 386 -2.88 11.66 5.59
CA GLY A 386 -1.78 11.67 6.57
C GLY A 386 -1.50 10.27 7.12
N GLY A 387 -0.50 10.15 8.00
CA GLY A 387 -0.15 8.90 8.68
C GLY A 387 0.58 7.89 7.81
N ASP A 388 1.42 8.32 6.87
CA ASP A 388 2.32 7.40 6.19
C ASP A 388 3.44 6.97 7.13
N GLU A 389 3.88 5.73 7.01
CA GLU A 389 4.76 5.11 8.00
C GLU A 389 5.94 4.36 7.36
N LEU A 390 7.08 4.39 8.04
CA LEU A 390 8.18 3.43 7.88
C LEU A 390 8.23 2.57 9.14
N ASN A 391 8.15 1.25 8.95
CA ASN A 391 7.96 0.27 10.00
C ASN A 391 9.11 -0.76 9.98
N LEU A 392 9.67 -1.05 11.15
CA LEU A 392 10.53 -2.23 11.37
C LEU A 392 9.62 -3.41 11.73
N LEU A 393 9.61 -4.45 10.89
CA LEU A 393 8.68 -5.57 10.99
C LEU A 393 9.16 -6.67 11.95
N VAL A 394 8.63 -6.66 13.17
CA VAL A 394 8.89 -7.69 14.19
C VAL A 394 7.88 -8.84 14.16
N LYS A 395 8.35 -10.07 14.43
CA LYS A 395 7.54 -11.30 14.48
C LYS A 395 6.29 -11.12 15.36
N GLY A 396 5.10 -11.35 14.78
CA GLY A 396 3.82 -11.27 15.49
C GLY A 396 3.34 -9.85 15.79
N GLY A 397 4.06 -8.82 15.37
CA GLY A 397 3.72 -7.42 15.67
C GLY A 397 2.37 -6.99 15.08
N ASN A 398 1.63 -6.23 15.89
CA ASN A 398 0.41 -5.52 15.51
C ASN A 398 0.75 -4.05 15.21
N TYR A 399 0.52 -3.58 13.99
CA TYR A 399 0.83 -2.21 13.57
C TYR A 399 -0.34 -1.25 13.77
N GLY A 400 -1.36 -1.70 14.49
CA GLY A 400 -2.36 -0.82 15.10
C GLY A 400 -3.47 -0.34 14.17
N TRP A 401 -3.36 -0.42 12.85
CA TRP A 401 -4.43 0.01 11.95
C TRP A 401 -5.71 -0.83 12.12
N PRO A 402 -6.91 -0.23 12.26
CA PRO A 402 -7.24 1.22 12.19
C PRO A 402 -7.34 1.94 13.55
N HIS A 403 -6.89 1.31 14.64
CA HIS A 403 -7.04 1.80 16.00
C HIS A 403 -6.06 2.92 16.33
N PHE A 404 -4.86 2.87 15.74
CA PHE A 404 -3.82 3.88 15.88
C PHE A 404 -3.41 4.37 14.49
N THR A 405 -3.44 5.69 14.29
CA THR A 405 -3.08 6.38 13.05
C THR A 405 -2.88 7.85 13.36
N ASN A 406 -1.84 8.47 12.79
CA ASN A 406 -1.68 9.93 12.81
C ASN A 406 -2.46 10.62 11.68
N GLY A 407 -2.98 9.84 10.72
CA GLY A 407 -3.87 10.32 9.68
C GLY A 407 -5.35 10.34 10.09
N THR A 408 -6.15 11.05 9.30
CA THR A 408 -7.62 11.17 9.43
C THR A 408 -8.33 10.57 8.22
N ASN A 409 -9.66 10.39 8.28
CA ASN A 409 -10.42 9.99 7.11
C ASN A 409 -10.38 11.09 6.03
N TYR A 410 -10.48 10.72 4.76
CA TYR A 410 -10.54 11.66 3.63
C TYR A 410 -11.71 12.67 3.73
N THR A 411 -12.79 12.31 4.43
CA THR A 411 -13.92 13.21 4.77
C THR A 411 -13.62 14.19 5.92
N GLY A 412 -12.49 14.03 6.61
CA GLY A 412 -12.10 14.77 7.81
C GLY A 412 -12.63 14.16 9.13
N PHE A 413 -13.51 13.17 9.13
CA PHE A 413 -13.89 12.58 10.42
C PHE A 413 -12.75 11.72 10.99
N PRO A 414 -12.49 11.77 12.33
CA PRO A 414 -11.54 10.87 12.95
C PRO A 414 -11.85 9.41 12.66
N ILE A 415 -10.80 8.61 12.56
CA ILE A 415 -10.92 7.16 12.45
C ILE A 415 -11.06 6.61 13.86
N ASN A 416 -12.19 5.93 14.13
CA ASN A 416 -12.42 5.27 15.40
C ASN A 416 -12.40 3.76 15.18
N GLY A 417 -11.20 3.17 15.26
CA GLY A 417 -10.99 1.75 14.97
C GLY A 417 -11.90 0.83 15.77
N GLU A 418 -11.98 1.03 17.09
CA GLU A 418 -12.78 0.18 17.99
C GLU A 418 -14.25 0.17 17.62
N LYS A 419 -14.85 1.34 17.39
CA LYS A 419 -16.24 1.43 16.96
C LYS A 419 -16.47 0.78 15.59
N LYS A 420 -15.45 0.79 14.73
CA LYS A 420 -15.54 0.31 13.35
C LYS A 420 -15.35 -1.20 13.25
N THR A 421 -14.43 -1.77 14.01
CA THR A 421 -14.08 -3.20 13.96
C THR A 421 -14.76 -4.02 15.06
N GLY A 422 -15.19 -3.38 16.15
CA GLY A 422 -15.69 -4.07 17.36
C GLY A 422 -14.59 -4.76 18.17
N ILE A 423 -13.31 -4.52 17.84
CA ILE A 423 -12.15 -5.11 18.49
C ILE A 423 -11.51 -4.03 19.38
N VAL A 424 -11.14 -4.38 20.61
CA VAL A 424 -10.35 -3.50 21.47
C VAL A 424 -8.88 -3.80 21.24
N VAL A 425 -8.10 -2.78 20.86
CA VAL A 425 -6.64 -2.87 20.72
C VAL A 425 -6.03 -1.90 21.70
N LYS A 426 -5.18 -2.40 22.60
CA LYS A 426 -4.50 -1.56 23.59
C LYS A 426 -3.21 -1.02 23.03
N ARG A 427 -2.79 0.14 23.53
CA ARG A 427 -1.59 0.83 23.04
C ARG A 427 -0.32 0.02 23.25
N GLU A 428 -0.24 -0.69 24.37
CA GLU A 428 0.90 -1.55 24.73
C GLU A 428 1.05 -2.79 23.84
N ASP A 429 -0.02 -3.19 23.13
CA ASP A 429 -0.01 -4.32 22.21
C ASP A 429 0.40 -3.92 20.79
N VAL A 430 0.67 -2.63 20.56
CA VAL A 430 0.96 -2.05 19.24
C VAL A 430 2.45 -1.77 19.05
N THR A 431 2.96 -2.20 17.91
CA THR A 431 4.27 -1.81 17.39
C THR A 431 4.10 -0.51 16.61
N PHE A 432 4.72 0.57 17.10
CA PHE A 432 4.66 1.88 16.47
C PHE A 432 5.73 2.05 15.38
N PRO A 433 5.50 2.91 14.39
CA PRO A 433 6.44 3.12 13.30
C PRO A 433 7.76 3.73 13.77
N VAL A 434 8.82 3.43 13.03
CA VAL A 434 10.13 4.07 13.19
C VAL A 434 10.06 5.52 12.74
N MET A 435 9.26 5.80 11.70
CA MET A 435 9.04 7.16 11.20
C MET A 435 7.60 7.32 10.75
N ASP A 436 6.97 8.42 11.17
CA ASP A 436 5.74 8.95 10.62
C ASP A 436 6.03 10.09 9.65
N MET A 437 5.31 10.14 8.54
CA MET A 437 5.31 11.25 7.59
C MET A 437 3.89 11.82 7.45
N THR A 438 3.50 12.64 8.41
CA THR A 438 2.24 13.41 8.38
C THR A 438 2.50 14.91 8.16
N PRO A 439 1.93 15.54 7.12
CA PRO A 439 1.07 14.97 6.07
C PRO A 439 1.74 13.93 5.16
N SER A 440 0.90 13.06 4.58
CA SER A 440 1.32 11.90 3.78
C SER A 440 1.99 12.32 2.46
N PRO A 441 3.25 11.95 2.18
CA PRO A 441 3.83 12.11 0.85
C PRO A 441 3.37 11.02 -0.14
N ALA A 442 2.55 10.07 0.31
CA ALA A 442 2.23 8.80 -0.35
C ALA A 442 3.51 7.99 -0.59
N LEU A 443 4.09 7.46 0.49
CA LEU A 443 5.26 6.59 0.46
C LEU A 443 5.08 5.40 -0.48
N SER A 444 6.09 5.13 -1.30
CA SER A 444 6.12 4.01 -2.25
C SER A 444 7.16 2.97 -1.84
N SER A 445 7.92 2.43 -2.78
CA SER A 445 9.02 1.51 -2.50
C SER A 445 10.20 2.20 -1.84
N PHE A 446 11.08 1.39 -1.27
CA PHE A 446 12.40 1.79 -0.81
C PHE A 446 13.36 0.62 -0.93
N ILE A 447 14.65 0.91 -0.84
CA ILE A 447 15.72 -0.10 -0.70
C ILE A 447 16.63 0.25 0.47
N PHE A 448 17.34 -0.75 0.98
CA PHE A 448 18.59 -0.53 1.72
C PHE A 448 19.74 -0.53 0.72
N TYR A 449 20.36 0.62 0.48
CA TYR A 449 21.43 0.69 -0.50
C TYR A 449 22.68 -0.05 0.00
N SER A 450 23.30 -0.85 -0.86
CA SER A 450 24.50 -1.61 -0.54
C SER A 450 25.53 -1.63 -1.67
N GLY A 451 25.41 -0.72 -2.64
CA GLY A 451 26.25 -0.68 -3.84
C GLY A 451 27.56 0.11 -3.66
N SER A 452 28.47 -0.05 -4.61
CA SER A 452 29.76 0.67 -4.61
C SER A 452 29.73 2.01 -5.34
N GLU A 453 28.68 2.30 -6.12
CA GLU A 453 28.57 3.55 -6.89
C GLU A 453 28.32 4.77 -5.98
N PHE A 454 27.61 4.57 -4.87
CA PHE A 454 27.31 5.60 -3.87
C PHE A 454 27.74 5.15 -2.46
N PRO A 455 29.04 4.98 -2.17
CA PRO A 455 29.51 4.28 -0.97
C PRO A 455 29.06 4.92 0.36
N GLN A 456 28.93 6.25 0.42
CA GLN A 456 28.40 6.96 1.61
C GLN A 456 26.89 6.82 1.83
N TRP A 457 26.18 6.12 0.93
CA TRP A 457 24.77 5.75 1.11
C TRP A 457 24.58 4.31 1.56
N ASN A 458 25.66 3.55 1.76
CA ASN A 458 25.54 2.17 2.21
C ASN A 458 24.84 2.07 3.56
N GLN A 459 23.89 1.13 3.66
CA GLN A 459 22.98 0.93 4.79
C GLN A 459 21.96 2.05 5.02
N HIS A 460 21.91 3.07 4.16
CA HIS A 460 20.85 4.07 4.19
C HIS A 460 19.63 3.55 3.43
N ILE A 461 18.46 4.05 3.82
CA ILE A 461 17.23 3.82 3.09
C ILE A 461 17.11 4.86 1.97
N LEU A 462 16.84 4.41 0.75
CA LEU A 462 16.38 5.28 -0.33
C LEU A 462 14.89 5.07 -0.54
N LEU A 463 14.06 6.08 -0.24
CA LEU A 463 12.60 5.97 -0.12
C LEU A 463 11.89 6.89 -1.11
N GLY A 464 11.05 6.31 -1.95
CA GLY A 464 10.28 7.01 -2.97
C GLY A 464 8.96 7.55 -2.45
N THR A 465 8.47 8.59 -3.11
CA THR A 465 7.13 9.15 -2.84
C THR A 465 6.35 9.31 -4.14
N LEU A 466 5.06 8.96 -4.09
CA LEU A 466 4.17 9.13 -5.22
C LEU A 466 3.60 10.54 -5.27
N ARG A 467 3.02 11.05 -4.18
CA ARG A 467 2.31 12.33 -4.20
C ARG A 467 3.29 13.50 -4.10
N ALA A 468 4.28 13.39 -3.22
CA ALA A 468 5.29 14.43 -3.03
C ALA A 468 6.36 14.47 -4.13
N THR A 469 6.39 13.47 -5.03
CA THR A 469 7.25 13.44 -6.23
C THR A 469 8.75 13.56 -5.93
N ASP A 470 9.14 13.14 -4.73
CA ASP A 470 10.47 13.21 -4.13
C ASP A 470 11.10 11.82 -3.97
N LEU A 471 12.43 11.77 -3.96
CA LEU A 471 13.25 10.64 -3.49
C LEU A 471 14.05 11.07 -2.25
N TRP A 472 13.95 10.29 -1.18
CA TRP A 472 14.60 10.57 0.10
C TRP A 472 15.75 9.61 0.37
N ARG A 473 16.79 10.12 1.03
CA ARG A 473 17.81 9.33 1.73
C ARG A 473 17.56 9.43 3.24
N LEU A 474 17.50 8.29 3.92
CA LEU A 474 17.36 8.21 5.38
C LEU A 474 18.56 7.46 5.97
N GLU A 475 19.26 8.10 6.90
CA GLU A 475 20.33 7.45 7.66
C GLU A 475 19.74 6.81 8.92
N LEU A 476 20.10 5.53 9.16
CA LEU A 476 19.66 4.78 10.33
C LEU A 476 20.80 4.63 11.34
N LYS A 477 20.45 4.83 12.61
CA LYS A 477 21.30 4.44 13.75
C LYS A 477 20.44 3.72 14.77
N ASN A 478 20.80 2.48 15.12
CA ASN A 478 20.04 1.64 16.06
C ASN A 478 18.54 1.58 15.70
N ASN A 479 18.22 1.32 14.43
CA ASN A 479 16.87 1.27 13.88
C ASN A 479 16.07 2.59 14.00
N SER A 480 16.73 3.72 14.26
CA SER A 480 16.09 5.04 14.31
C SER A 480 16.62 5.92 13.18
N VAL A 481 15.75 6.70 12.55
CA VAL A 481 16.15 7.67 11.52
C VAL A 481 16.84 8.85 12.19
N VAL A 482 18.14 9.03 11.93
CA VAL A 482 18.94 10.14 12.50
C VAL A 482 19.16 11.29 11.52
N GLN A 483 19.03 11.03 10.22
CA GLN A 483 19.11 12.05 9.19
C GLN A 483 18.13 11.76 8.06
N ARG A 484 17.60 12.82 7.46
CA ARG A 484 16.73 12.78 6.28
C ARG A 484 17.19 13.83 5.28
N GLU A 485 17.29 13.44 4.03
CA GLU A 485 17.67 14.32 2.93
C GLU A 485 16.75 14.05 1.73
N LYS A 486 16.19 15.10 1.13
CA LYS A 486 15.56 15.00 -0.19
C LYS A 486 16.66 15.04 -1.26
N ILE A 487 17.04 13.87 -1.78
CA ILE A 487 18.08 13.77 -2.81
C ILE A 487 17.55 14.08 -4.21
N ILE A 488 16.24 13.92 -4.42
CA ILE A 488 15.53 14.42 -5.61
C ILE A 488 14.22 15.05 -5.14
N SER A 489 13.90 16.23 -5.67
CA SER A 489 12.62 16.89 -5.41
C SER A 489 11.86 17.17 -6.70
N ASP A 490 10.54 17.02 -6.66
CA ASP A 490 9.60 17.39 -7.73
C ASP A 490 9.97 16.89 -9.15
N LEU A 491 10.39 15.63 -9.26
CA LEU A 491 10.75 15.04 -10.56
C LEU A 491 9.59 14.26 -11.20
N ALA A 492 9.07 13.28 -10.46
CA ALA A 492 8.03 12.36 -10.91
C ALA A 492 7.45 11.60 -9.71
N ARG A 493 6.37 10.85 -9.92
CA ARG A 493 5.88 9.89 -8.91
C ARG A 493 6.84 8.70 -8.89
N PHE A 494 7.64 8.57 -7.84
CA PHE A 494 8.56 7.44 -7.68
C PHE A 494 7.75 6.20 -7.28
N ARG A 495 7.55 5.25 -8.19
CA ARG A 495 6.77 4.04 -7.95
C ARG A 495 7.63 2.94 -7.34
N ASP A 496 8.81 2.73 -7.90
CA ASP A 496 9.71 1.68 -7.46
C ASP A 496 11.17 2.12 -7.49
N ILE A 497 11.98 1.47 -6.65
CA ILE A 497 13.41 1.70 -6.54
C ILE A 497 14.04 0.33 -6.41
N GLU A 498 15.06 0.04 -7.21
CA GLU A 498 15.73 -1.25 -7.17
C GLU A 498 17.23 -1.08 -7.34
N GLN A 499 17.97 -1.99 -6.70
CA GLN A 499 19.40 -2.10 -6.88
C GLN A 499 19.72 -3.18 -7.93
N GLY A 500 20.55 -2.81 -8.90
CA GLY A 500 21.10 -3.75 -9.88
C GLY A 500 22.09 -4.75 -9.26
N PRO A 501 22.40 -5.83 -9.98
CA PRO A 501 23.30 -6.88 -9.50
C PRO A 501 24.73 -6.39 -9.21
N ASN A 502 25.15 -5.24 -9.76
CA ASN A 502 26.46 -4.65 -9.51
C ASN A 502 26.40 -3.38 -8.63
N GLY A 503 25.26 -3.12 -7.98
CA GLY A 503 25.07 -1.94 -7.14
C GLY A 503 24.57 -0.69 -7.86
N GLU A 504 24.14 -0.82 -9.12
CA GLU A 504 23.49 0.25 -9.86
C GLU A 504 22.16 0.64 -9.20
N LEU A 505 21.80 1.92 -9.25
CA LEU A 505 20.55 2.40 -8.66
C LEU A 505 19.54 2.75 -9.76
N TYR A 506 18.38 2.08 -9.74
CA TYR A 506 17.29 2.30 -10.69
C TYR A 506 16.04 2.82 -10.00
N VAL A 507 15.32 3.71 -10.69
CA VAL A 507 14.02 4.23 -10.26
C VAL A 507 12.99 4.06 -11.36
N LEU A 508 11.80 3.57 -10.99
CA LEU A 508 10.62 3.50 -11.84
C LEU A 508 9.74 4.72 -11.57
N LEU A 509 9.53 5.53 -12.59
CA LEU A 509 8.75 6.76 -12.51
C LEU A 509 7.37 6.53 -13.15
N GLU A 510 6.30 6.73 -12.38
CA GLU A 510 4.91 6.63 -12.82
C GLU A 510 4.43 7.99 -13.38
N ASN A 511 4.06 8.03 -14.67
CA ASN A 511 3.57 9.24 -15.31
C ASN A 511 2.55 8.94 -16.42
N LYS A 512 1.45 9.70 -16.47
CA LYS A 512 0.40 9.55 -17.49
C LYS A 512 0.86 9.88 -18.91
N ALA A 513 1.88 10.73 -19.08
CA ALA A 513 2.47 11.03 -20.38
C ALA A 513 3.44 9.94 -20.87
N GLY A 514 3.79 8.98 -20.00
CA GLY A 514 4.70 7.88 -20.29
C GLY A 514 5.65 7.64 -19.13
N SER A 515 5.56 6.45 -18.54
CA SER A 515 6.45 6.04 -17.44
C SER A 515 7.84 5.71 -17.98
N LYS A 516 8.85 5.86 -17.11
CA LYS A 516 10.26 5.64 -17.47
C LYS A 516 11.00 4.89 -16.36
N ILE A 517 12.04 4.16 -16.75
CA ILE A 517 13.07 3.67 -15.81
C ILE A 517 14.29 4.55 -16.01
N LEU A 518 14.77 5.14 -14.92
CA LEU A 518 16.02 5.89 -14.90
C LEU A 518 17.05 5.13 -14.06
N ARG A 519 18.32 5.28 -14.43
CA ARG A 519 19.47 4.94 -13.60
C ARG A 519 20.08 6.22 -13.04
N LEU A 520 20.47 6.20 -11.78
CA LEU A 520 21.26 7.26 -11.15
C LEU A 520 22.73 6.88 -11.30
N ILE A 521 23.50 7.71 -12.01
CA ILE A 521 24.92 7.47 -12.31
C ILE A 521 25.75 8.48 -11.54
N PRO A 522 26.80 8.08 -10.80
CA PRO A 522 27.70 9.01 -10.14
C PRO A 522 28.25 10.06 -11.09
N ALA A 523 28.27 11.31 -10.64
CA ALA A 523 28.86 12.44 -11.32
C ALA A 523 29.96 13.03 -10.45
N ASN A 524 31.08 13.40 -11.07
CA ASN A 524 32.23 14.00 -10.38
C ASN A 524 32.01 15.47 -10.04
#